data_AF-A0A9D4BJK2-F1
#
_entry.id   AF-A0A9D4BJK2-F1
#
_cell.length_a   1.000
_cell.length_b   1.000
_cell.length_c   1.000
_cell.angle_alpha   90.00
_cell.angle_beta   90.00
_cell.angle_gamma   90.00
#
_symmetry.space_group_name_H-M   'P 1'
#
loop_
_entity.id
_entity.type
_entity.pdbx_description
1 polymer ?
#
loop_
_entity_poly.entity_id
_entity_poly.type
_entity_poly.pdbx_seq_one_letter_code
_entity_poly.pdbx_strand_id
1 'polypeptide(L)'
;MDKTSIAPEHRPPNNIAPVGVKSQTVTSPRSTTSTVIGYANVIGNTLPPFFIVKGKRFDPALMNGASGEAYCTMSESGWIHENILKENLQNHFLKHVSSMNAKPKHLLLIYDEHEAHISIDTIEWAKKYNLVLFHATCSYLQSSPAVFEHF
;
A
#
# COMPACT_ATOMS: atom_id res chain seq x y z
N MET A 1 -8.14 1.09 1.35
CA MET A 1 -6.77 0.67 0.98
C MET A 1 -6.05 1.91 0.53
N ASP A 2 -4.84 2.09 1.04
CA ASP A 2 -4.01 3.23 0.68
C ASP A 2 -2.57 2.77 0.45
N LYS A 3 -1.83 3.56 -0.33
CA LYS A 3 -0.44 3.35 -0.67
C LYS A 3 0.40 4.48 -0.09
N THR A 4 1.43 4.10 0.66
CA THR A 4 2.43 5.03 1.16
C THR A 4 3.82 4.63 0.69
N SER A 5 4.62 5.63 0.32
CA SER A 5 6.02 5.45 -0.07
C SER A 5 6.94 5.71 1.13
N ILE A 6 7.85 4.78 1.41
CA ILE A 6 8.84 4.87 2.49
C ILE A 6 10.24 4.97 1.86
N ALA A 7 10.93 6.07 2.14
CA ALA A 7 12.32 6.25 1.77
C ALA A 7 13.20 5.94 3.00
N PRO A 8 14.18 5.04 2.90
CA PRO A 8 15.11 4.78 4.00
C PRO A 8 16.20 5.86 4.14
N GLU A 9 16.03 7.00 3.46
CA GLU A 9 16.98 8.09 3.51
C GLU A 9 16.96 8.81 4.86
N HIS A 10 18.16 9.16 5.35
CA HIS A 10 18.30 10.00 6.52
C HIS A 10 17.77 11.39 6.19
N ARG A 11 16.70 11.80 6.87
CA ARG A 11 16.25 13.19 6.87
C ARG A 11 16.99 13.95 7.96
N PRO A 12 17.93 14.84 7.59
CA PRO A 12 18.63 15.62 8.58
C PRO A 12 17.67 16.59 9.30
N PRO A 13 17.92 16.91 10.58
CA PRO A 13 17.13 17.89 11.30
C PRO A 13 17.26 19.29 10.68
N ASN A 14 16.26 20.15 10.93
CA ASN A 14 16.30 21.55 10.50
C ASN A 14 17.59 22.20 10.99
N ASN A 15 18.38 22.74 10.07
CA ASN A 15 19.61 23.45 10.38
C ASN A 15 19.31 24.93 10.59
N ILE A 16 19.97 25.53 11.58
CA ILE A 16 19.96 26.98 11.80
C ILE A 16 21.33 27.48 11.37
N ALA A 17 21.36 28.34 10.35
CA ALA A 17 22.58 28.98 9.87
C ALA A 17 22.36 30.48 9.68
N PRO A 18 23.40 31.31 9.85
CA PRO A 18 23.33 32.73 9.53
C PRO A 18 22.88 32.97 8.08
N VAL A 19 22.14 34.06 7.85
CA VAL A 19 21.67 34.46 6.52
C VAL A 19 22.85 34.53 5.55
N GLY A 20 22.78 33.77 4.45
CA GLY A 20 23.84 33.70 3.44
C GLY A 20 24.86 32.57 3.63
N VAL A 21 24.83 31.82 4.73
CA VAL A 21 25.72 30.70 4.99
C VAL A 21 25.04 29.37 4.64
N LYS A 22 25.66 28.59 3.75
CA LYS A 22 25.21 27.23 3.45
C LYS A 22 25.61 26.30 4.61
N SER A 23 24.63 25.81 5.36
CA SER A 23 24.87 24.75 6.34
C SER A 23 25.26 23.46 5.62
N GLN A 24 26.38 22.86 6.02
CA GLN A 24 26.72 21.51 5.58
C GLN A 24 25.85 20.52 6.36
N THR A 25 25.18 19.65 5.63
CA THR A 25 24.27 18.66 6.19
C THR A 25 24.61 17.30 5.60
N VAL A 26 24.85 16.31 6.46
CA VAL A 26 25.09 14.93 6.02
C VAL A 26 23.74 14.32 5.63
N THR A 27 23.50 14.22 4.32
CA THR A 27 22.39 13.43 3.78
C THR A 27 22.90 12.04 3.40
N SER A 28 22.08 11.02 3.60
CA SER A 28 22.41 9.69 3.07
C SER A 28 22.42 9.73 1.53
N PRO A 29 23.14 8.82 0.87
CA PRO A 29 22.98 8.60 -0.57
C PRO A 29 21.51 8.37 -0.92
N ARG A 30 21.10 8.76 -2.13
CA ARG A 30 19.73 8.62 -2.60
C ARG A 30 19.35 7.14 -2.65
N SER A 31 18.64 6.68 -1.63
CA SER A 31 18.17 5.31 -1.52
C SER A 31 16.93 5.09 -2.37
N THR A 32 16.63 3.84 -2.67
CA THR A 32 15.44 3.48 -3.44
C THR A 32 14.23 3.45 -2.52
N THR A 33 13.19 4.22 -2.86
CA THR A 33 11.92 4.24 -2.13
C THR A 33 11.19 2.91 -2.30
N SER A 34 10.69 2.36 -1.19
CA SER A 34 9.82 1.19 -1.19
C SER A 34 8.37 1.64 -1.04
N THR A 35 7.46 0.97 -1.73
CA THR A 35 6.02 1.21 -1.63
C THR A 35 5.43 0.25 -0.59
N VAL A 36 4.49 0.74 0.22
CA VAL A 36 3.72 -0.07 1.17
C VAL A 36 2.25 0.10 0.88
N ILE A 37 1.50 -1.00 0.85
CA ILE A 37 0.05 -1.02 0.77
C ILE A 37 -0.51 -1.39 2.14
N GLY A 38 -1.42 -0.56 2.62
CA GLY A 38 -2.13 -0.73 3.87
C GLY A 38 -3.63 -0.93 3.67
N TYR A 39 -4.22 -1.71 4.57
CA TYR A 39 -5.65 -1.93 4.64
C TYR A 39 -6.15 -1.66 6.04
N ALA A 40 -7.26 -0.95 6.14
CA ALA A 40 -7.98 -0.71 7.37
C ALA A 40 -9.49 -0.80 7.09
N ASN A 41 -10.27 -1.16 8.11
CA ASN A 41 -11.73 -1.11 8.07
C ASN A 41 -12.30 -0.16 9.14
N VAL A 42 -13.62 0.07 9.10
CA VAL A 42 -14.32 0.99 10.00
C VAL A 42 -14.25 0.58 11.48
N ILE A 43 -14.09 -0.73 11.76
CA ILE A 43 -13.98 -1.26 13.14
C ILE A 43 -12.55 -1.07 13.69
N GLY A 44 -11.60 -0.64 12.85
CA GLY A 44 -10.20 -0.41 13.23
C GLY A 44 -9.28 -1.61 13.03
N ASN A 45 -9.76 -2.69 12.37
CA ASN A 45 -8.88 -3.79 12.00
C ASN A 45 -7.96 -3.37 10.86
N THR A 46 -6.70 -3.78 10.94
CA THR A 46 -5.70 -3.57 9.89
C THR A 46 -5.18 -4.91 9.38
N LEU A 47 -4.98 -5.03 8.07
CA LEU A 47 -4.27 -6.20 7.52
C LEU A 47 -2.76 -6.00 7.65
N PRO A 48 -1.97 -7.09 7.68
CA PRO A 48 -0.51 -7.00 7.59
C PRO A 48 -0.07 -6.18 6.36
N PRO A 49 1.09 -5.50 6.40
CA PRO A 49 1.54 -4.66 5.30
C PRO A 49 1.97 -5.50 4.08
N PHE A 50 1.72 -4.96 2.89
CA PHE A 50 2.21 -5.51 1.63
C PHE A 50 3.27 -4.56 1.04
N PHE A 51 4.51 -5.02 0.97
CA PHE A 51 5.66 -4.24 0.50
C PHE A 51 5.92 -4.48 -0.98
N ILE A 52 6.24 -3.41 -1.70
CA ILE A 52 6.74 -3.46 -3.07
C ILE A 52 8.10 -2.76 -3.08
N VAL A 53 9.15 -3.52 -3.31
CA VAL A 53 10.52 -3.02 -3.35
C VAL A 53 10.98 -2.98 -4.81
N LYS A 54 11.79 -1.97 -5.16
CA LYS A 54 12.36 -1.88 -6.49
C LYS A 54 13.40 -2.99 -6.70
N GLY A 55 13.19 -3.87 -7.66
CA GLY A 55 14.11 -4.97 -7.95
C GLY A 55 13.55 -5.98 -8.94
N LYS A 56 14.41 -6.92 -9.36
CA LYS A 56 14.04 -8.07 -10.19
C LYS A 56 14.10 -9.40 -9.43
N ARG A 57 14.85 -9.46 -8.34
CA ARG A 57 15.08 -10.66 -7.53
C ARG A 57 14.68 -10.36 -6.10
N PHE A 58 13.88 -11.26 -5.53
CA PHE A 58 13.51 -11.19 -4.13
C PHE A 58 14.71 -11.58 -3.25
N ASP A 59 15.05 -10.74 -2.28
CA ASP A 59 16.03 -11.05 -1.24
C ASP A 59 15.28 -11.26 0.09
N PRO A 60 15.33 -12.47 0.68
CA PRO A 60 14.69 -12.75 1.97
C PRO A 60 15.14 -11.81 3.10
N ALA A 61 16.35 -11.24 3.01
CA ALA A 61 16.84 -10.29 4.00
C ALA A 61 15.98 -9.01 4.09
N LEU A 62 15.21 -8.68 3.05
CA LEU A 62 14.28 -7.54 3.05
C LEU A 62 13.12 -7.71 4.03
N MET A 63 12.83 -8.95 4.45
CA MET A 63 11.79 -9.27 5.42
C MET A 63 12.32 -9.51 6.83
N ASN A 64 13.62 -9.29 7.07
CA ASN A 64 14.20 -9.41 8.40
C ASN A 64 13.56 -8.37 9.34
N GLY A 65 12.89 -8.84 10.39
CA GLY A 65 12.20 -7.98 11.36
C GLY A 65 10.83 -7.48 10.90
N ALA A 66 10.33 -7.92 9.74
CA ALA A 66 8.95 -7.65 9.34
C ALA A 66 7.95 -8.39 10.25
N SER A 67 6.71 -7.89 10.33
CA SER A 67 5.66 -8.60 11.06
C SER A 67 5.40 -9.97 10.41
N GLY A 68 5.04 -10.98 11.20
CA GLY A 68 5.03 -12.39 10.77
C GLY A 68 4.12 -12.71 9.57
N GLU A 69 3.15 -11.84 9.29
CA GLU A 69 2.23 -11.99 8.16
C GLU A 69 2.43 -10.94 7.05
N ALA A 70 3.46 -10.10 7.17
CA ALA A 70 3.80 -9.16 6.11
C ALA A 70 4.24 -9.90 4.84
N TYR A 71 3.93 -9.33 3.69
CA TYR A 71 4.34 -9.86 2.39
C TYR A 71 5.17 -8.83 1.64
N CYS A 72 6.12 -9.30 0.82
CA CYS A 72 6.93 -8.42 0.01
C CYS A 72 7.10 -8.99 -1.41
N THR A 73 6.88 -8.13 -2.39
CA THR A 73 7.09 -8.43 -3.81
C THR A 73 8.05 -7.41 -4.44
N MET A 74 8.56 -7.76 -5.62
CA MET A 74 9.52 -6.96 -6.37
C MET A 74 8.88 -6.34 -7.61
N SER A 75 9.21 -5.09 -7.88
CA SER A 75 8.82 -4.39 -9.11
C SER A 75 10.03 -3.72 -9.72
N GLU A 76 10.24 -3.80 -11.03
CA GLU A 76 11.40 -3.15 -11.67
C GLU A 76 11.41 -1.63 -11.45
N SER A 77 10.21 -1.04 -11.35
CA SER A 77 10.02 0.40 -11.13
C SER A 77 9.93 0.76 -9.65
N GLY A 78 9.61 -0.20 -8.77
CA GLY A 78 9.25 0.03 -7.37
C GLY A 78 7.80 0.51 -7.18
N TRP A 79 7.04 0.62 -8.28
CA TRP A 79 5.63 0.97 -8.29
C TRP A 79 4.75 -0.25 -8.46
N ILE A 80 3.50 -0.13 -8.02
CA ILE A 80 2.47 -1.13 -8.27
C ILE A 80 2.08 -1.06 -9.74
N HIS A 81 1.76 -2.22 -10.31
CA HIS A 81 1.17 -2.35 -11.64
C HIS A 81 0.12 -3.46 -11.57
N GLU A 82 -0.63 -3.65 -12.64
CA GLU A 82 -1.79 -4.53 -12.70
C GLU A 82 -1.57 -5.93 -12.10
N ASN A 83 -0.47 -6.61 -12.47
CA ASN A 83 -0.16 -7.96 -11.96
C ASN A 83 0.10 -7.98 -10.44
N ILE A 84 0.84 -6.98 -9.94
CA ILE A 84 1.09 -6.85 -8.50
C ILE A 84 -0.20 -6.51 -7.76
N LEU A 85 -1.07 -5.67 -8.33
CA LEU A 85 -2.38 -5.37 -7.75
C LEU A 85 -3.23 -6.63 -7.65
N LYS A 86 -3.29 -7.43 -8.72
CA LYS A 86 -3.99 -8.71 -8.74
C LYS A 86 -3.43 -9.67 -7.70
N GLU A 87 -2.11 -9.81 -7.63
CA GLU A 87 -1.42 -10.63 -6.62
C GLU A 87 -1.77 -10.19 -5.19
N ASN A 88 -1.68 -8.89 -4.92
CA ASN A 88 -2.02 -8.29 -3.64
C ASN A 88 -3.50 -8.55 -3.27
N LEU A 89 -4.44 -8.40 -4.20
CA LEU A 89 -5.86 -8.68 -3.93
C LEU A 89 -6.13 -10.18 -3.67
N GLN A 90 -5.54 -11.05 -4.47
CA GLN A 90 -5.79 -12.49 -4.44
C GLN A 90 -5.11 -13.19 -3.27
N ASN A 91 -3.83 -12.93 -3.08
CA ASN A 91 -2.98 -13.70 -2.17
C ASN A 91 -2.80 -13.04 -0.81
N HIS A 92 -2.99 -11.71 -0.74
CA HIS A 92 -2.83 -10.95 0.51
C HIS A 92 -4.19 -10.54 1.08
N PHE A 93 -4.91 -9.66 0.38
CA PHE A 93 -6.18 -9.12 0.87
C PHE A 93 -7.22 -10.19 1.18
N LEU A 94 -7.58 -11.03 0.20
CA LEU A 94 -8.62 -12.04 0.40
C LEU A 94 -8.25 -13.07 1.47
N LYS A 95 -6.97 -13.46 1.53
CA LYS A 95 -6.44 -14.38 2.54
C LYS A 95 -6.67 -13.84 3.94
N HIS A 96 -6.20 -12.62 4.24
CA HIS A 96 -6.32 -12.06 5.58
C HIS A 96 -7.76 -11.67 5.94
N VAL A 97 -8.54 -11.18 4.98
CA VAL A 97 -9.97 -10.88 5.20
C VAL A 97 -10.77 -12.13 5.54
N SER A 98 -10.51 -13.25 4.84
CA SER A 98 -11.19 -14.54 5.10
C SER A 98 -10.80 -15.14 6.46
N SER A 99 -9.57 -14.90 6.91
CA SER A 99 -9.11 -15.30 8.24
C SER A 99 -9.72 -14.46 9.37
N MET A 100 -9.99 -13.17 9.13
CA MET A 100 -10.59 -12.28 10.14
C MET A 100 -12.08 -12.47 10.31
N ASN A 101 -12.81 -12.69 9.21
CA ASN A 101 -14.24 -12.91 9.21
C ASN A 101 -14.54 -14.16 8.39
N ALA A 102 -15.15 -15.17 9.01
CA ALA A 102 -15.56 -16.39 8.33
C ALA A 102 -16.57 -16.06 7.22
N LYS A 103 -16.08 -15.91 5.99
CA LYS A 103 -16.82 -15.66 4.74
C LYS A 103 -17.72 -14.41 4.76
N PRO A 104 -17.15 -13.19 4.54
CA PRO A 104 -17.98 -12.02 4.29
C PRO A 104 -18.87 -12.25 3.05
N LYS A 105 -20.18 -11.96 3.17
CA LYS A 105 -21.13 -12.10 2.06
C LYS A 105 -20.84 -11.13 0.91
N HIS A 106 -20.41 -9.91 1.26
CA HIS A 106 -20.02 -8.85 0.35
C HIS A 106 -18.83 -8.10 0.93
N LEU A 107 -17.92 -7.66 0.06
CA LEU A 107 -16.76 -6.85 0.42
C LEU A 107 -16.76 -5.56 -0.40
N LEU A 108 -16.49 -4.44 0.25
CA LEU A 108 -16.25 -3.16 -0.41
C LEU A 108 -14.80 -2.77 -0.21
N LEU A 109 -14.06 -2.62 -1.31
CA LEU A 109 -12.71 -2.09 -1.31
C LEU A 109 -12.70 -0.69 -1.88
N ILE A 110 -12.48 0.29 -1.00
CA ILE A 110 -12.25 1.68 -1.35
C ILE A 110 -10.75 1.89 -1.53
N TYR A 111 -10.32 2.45 -2.66
CA TYR A 111 -8.93 2.76 -2.96
C TYR A 111 -8.83 4.02 -3.83
N ASP A 112 -7.70 4.71 -3.76
CA ASP A 112 -7.37 5.90 -4.54
C ASP A 112 -6.02 5.60 -5.18
N GLU A 113 -6.05 5.31 -6.47
CA GLU A 113 -4.83 5.30 -7.26
C GLU A 113 -5.14 5.93 -8.60
N HIS A 114 -4.38 6.97 -8.93
CA HIS A 114 -4.60 7.79 -10.12
C HIS A 114 -4.28 7.05 -11.44
N GLU A 115 -3.54 5.93 -11.42
CA GLU A 115 -3.01 5.32 -12.65
C GLU A 115 -2.89 3.79 -12.67
N ALA A 116 -3.34 3.07 -11.64
CA ALA A 116 -3.36 1.61 -11.73
C ALA A 116 -4.48 1.18 -12.71
N HIS A 117 -4.09 0.87 -13.94
CA HIS A 117 -4.92 0.12 -14.87
C HIS A 117 -5.34 -1.18 -14.19
N ILE A 118 -6.61 -1.26 -13.77
CA ILE A 118 -7.20 -2.51 -13.29
C ILE A 118 -7.55 -3.33 -14.51
N SER A 119 -7.07 -4.57 -14.59
CA SER A 119 -7.50 -5.47 -15.66
C SER A 119 -8.94 -5.90 -15.54
N ILE A 120 -9.48 -6.25 -16.70
CA ILE A 120 -10.71 -7.03 -16.85
C ILE A 120 -10.64 -8.31 -15.99
N ASP A 121 -9.53 -9.06 -16.04
CA ASP A 121 -9.30 -10.23 -15.18
C ASP A 121 -9.50 -9.95 -13.68
N THR A 122 -9.00 -8.81 -13.21
CA THR A 122 -9.09 -8.41 -11.81
C THR A 122 -10.53 -8.05 -11.45
N ILE A 123 -11.27 -7.41 -12.37
CA ILE A 123 -12.69 -7.09 -12.21
C ILE A 123 -13.55 -8.36 -12.19
N GLU A 124 -13.31 -9.29 -13.12
CA GLU A 124 -14.02 -10.57 -13.18
C GLU A 124 -13.77 -11.42 -11.94
N TRP A 125 -12.51 -11.44 -11.48
CA TRP A 125 -12.16 -12.05 -10.21
C TRP A 125 -12.91 -11.38 -9.05
N ALA A 126 -12.90 -10.05 -8.95
CA ALA A 126 -13.57 -9.33 -7.87
C ALA A 126 -15.08 -9.65 -7.83
N LYS A 127 -15.74 -9.68 -9.00
CA LYS A 127 -17.16 -10.09 -9.12
C LYS A 127 -17.39 -11.51 -8.59
N LYS A 128 -16.52 -12.47 -8.90
CA LYS A 128 -16.63 -13.86 -8.42
C LYS A 128 -16.59 -13.98 -6.89
N TYR A 129 -15.88 -13.07 -6.22
CA TYR A 129 -15.72 -13.05 -4.75
C TYR A 129 -16.62 -12.02 -4.06
N ASN A 130 -17.65 -11.50 -4.74
CA ASN A 130 -18.55 -10.45 -4.23
C ASN A 130 -17.79 -9.23 -3.69
N LEU A 131 -16.68 -8.89 -4.34
CA LEU A 131 -15.84 -7.73 -4.04
C LEU A 131 -16.21 -6.57 -4.97
N VAL A 132 -16.72 -5.50 -4.39
CA VAL A 132 -16.96 -4.23 -5.07
C VAL A 132 -15.70 -3.37 -4.97
N LEU A 133 -15.16 -2.97 -6.13
CA LEU A 133 -14.03 -2.05 -6.23
C LEU A 133 -14.57 -0.63 -6.40
N PHE A 134 -14.28 0.26 -5.45
CA PHE A 134 -14.68 1.66 -5.50
C PHE A 134 -13.45 2.56 -5.56
N HIS A 135 -13.29 3.24 -6.69
CA HIS A 135 -12.23 4.22 -6.91
C HIS A 135 -12.65 5.58 -6.33
N ALA A 136 -11.97 6.03 -5.29
CA ALA A 136 -12.17 7.34 -4.71
C ALA A 136 -11.20 8.33 -5.37
N THR A 137 -11.68 9.18 -6.26
CA THR A 137 -10.88 10.22 -6.95
C THR A 137 -10.51 11.41 -6.06
N CYS A 138 -10.96 11.40 -4.80
CA CYS A 138 -10.75 12.46 -3.84
C CYS A 138 -10.26 11.85 -2.52
N SER A 139 -9.04 12.19 -2.12
CA SER A 139 -8.42 11.74 -0.88
C SER A 139 -9.27 12.06 0.37
N TYR A 140 -10.09 13.12 0.31
CA TYR A 140 -11.00 13.52 1.38
C TYR A 140 -12.10 12.47 1.68
N LEU A 141 -12.49 11.67 0.68
CA LEU A 141 -13.50 10.62 0.83
C LEU A 141 -12.94 9.38 1.54
N GLN A 142 -11.63 9.17 1.52
CA GLN A 142 -11.02 8.01 2.19
C GLN A 142 -10.85 8.20 3.70
N SER A 143 -10.68 9.44 4.14
CA SER A 143 -10.52 9.79 5.55
C SER A 143 -11.82 10.15 6.26
N SER A 144 -12.93 10.31 5.51
CA SER A 144 -14.20 10.79 6.07
C SER A 144 -15.07 9.64 6.58
N PRO A 145 -15.45 9.61 7.88
CA PRO A 145 -16.39 8.64 8.41
C PRO A 145 -17.77 8.69 7.74
N ALA A 146 -18.15 9.84 7.17
CA ALA A 146 -19.48 10.09 6.62
C ALA A 146 -19.82 9.25 5.37
N VAL A 147 -18.81 8.75 4.65
CA VAL A 147 -19.03 7.89 3.46
C VAL A 147 -19.65 6.54 3.84
N PHE A 148 -19.48 6.12 5.11
CA PHE A 148 -19.95 4.83 5.60
C PHE A 148 -21.36 4.87 6.19
N GLU A 149 -22.00 6.03 6.32
CA GLU A 149 -23.35 6.15 6.91
C GLU A 149 -24.48 5.78 5.93
N HIS A 150 -24.17 5.43 4.68
CA HIS A 150 -25.16 5.13 3.64
C HIS A 150 -25.07 3.71 3.06
N PHE A 151 -24.32 2.81 3.72
CA PHE A 151 -24.19 1.39 3.33
C PHE A 151 -24.62 0.44 4.44
#